data_AF-A0A376W9N2-F1
#
_entry.id   AF-A0A376W9N2-F1
#
_cell.length_a   1.000
_cell.length_b   1.000
_cell.length_c   1.000
_cell.angle_alpha   90.00
_cell.angle_beta   90.00
_cell.angle_gamma   90.00
#
_symmetry.space_group_name_H-M   'P 1'
#
loop_
_entity.id
_entity.type
_entity.pdbx_description
1 polymer ?
#
loop_
_entity_poly.entity_id
_entity_poly.type
_entity_poly.pdbx_seq_one_letter_code
_entity_poly.pdbx_strand_id
1 'polypeptide(L)'
;MALFGEKYDERVRVLSMGDFSTELCGGTHASRTGDIGLFRIISESGTAAGVRRIEAVTGEGAIATVHADSDRLSEVAHLLKGDSNNLADKVRSVLERTRQLEKELQQLKEQAAAQESANLSSKAIDVNGVKLLVSELSRC
;
A
#
# COMPACT_ATOMS: atom_id res chain seq x y z
N MET A 1 37.91 15.24 -24.20
CA MET A 1 37.21 14.62 -25.35
C MET A 1 37.66 13.16 -25.48
N ALA A 2 37.35 12.31 -24.48
CA ALA A 2 37.92 10.97 -24.31
C ALA A 2 36.93 9.82 -24.57
N LEU A 3 35.71 10.12 -25.05
CA LEU A 3 34.65 9.11 -25.23
C LEU A 3 34.74 8.34 -26.57
N PHE A 4 35.43 8.89 -27.57
CA PHE A 4 35.35 8.41 -28.96
C PHE A 4 36.38 7.34 -29.35
N GLY A 5 37.30 6.96 -28.46
CA GLY A 5 38.39 6.03 -28.79
C GLY A 5 38.16 4.58 -28.37
N GLU A 6 37.46 4.34 -27.25
CA GLU A 6 37.34 3.00 -26.66
C GLU A 6 35.94 2.39 -26.75
N LYS A 7 34.89 3.19 -27.02
CA LYS A 7 33.50 2.74 -26.96
C LYS A 7 32.67 2.95 -28.23
N TYR A 8 33.16 3.72 -29.21
CA TYR A 8 32.40 4.09 -30.40
C TYR A 8 33.28 4.05 -31.66
N ASP A 9 32.66 3.74 -32.80
CA ASP A 9 33.30 3.73 -34.12
C ASP A 9 33.60 5.16 -34.65
N GLU A 10 34.31 5.24 -35.78
CA GLU A 10 34.63 6.50 -36.47
C GLU A 10 33.39 7.33 -36.86
N ARG A 11 32.21 6.70 -37.01
CA ARG A 11 30.95 7.37 -37.33
C ARG A 11 29.86 6.97 -36.34
N VAL A 12 29.22 7.97 -35.73
CA VAL A 12 28.11 7.78 -34.78
C VAL A 12 26.85 8.52 -35.22
N ARG A 13 25.69 8.03 -34.81
CA ARG A 13 24.42 8.73 -34.99
C ARG A 13 24.14 9.61 -33.77
N VAL A 14 24.04 10.91 -34.02
CA VAL A 14 23.69 11.93 -33.02
C VAL A 14 22.20 12.24 -33.13
N LEU A 15 21.52 12.32 -31.99
CA LEU A 15 20.15 12.79 -31.88
C LEU A 15 20.08 13.95 -30.90
N SER A 16 19.17 14.89 -31.18
CA SER A 16 18.91 16.03 -30.33
C SER A 16 17.41 16.10 -30.02
N MET A 17 17.11 16.22 -28.73
CA MET A 17 15.75 16.40 -28.20
C MET A 17 15.63 17.85 -27.73
N GLY A 18 15.47 18.77 -28.69
CA GLY A 18 15.53 20.21 -28.43
C GLY A 18 16.94 20.68 -28.05
N ASP A 19 17.04 21.88 -27.51
CA ASP A 19 18.35 22.54 -27.32
C ASP A 19 19.13 22.00 -26.10
N PHE A 20 18.50 21.21 -25.24
CA PHE A 20 19.07 20.82 -23.94
C PHE A 20 19.67 19.41 -23.91
N SER A 21 19.22 18.50 -24.80
CA SER A 21 19.64 17.09 -24.79
C SER A 21 20.15 16.70 -26.16
N THR A 22 21.42 16.31 -26.21
CA THR A 22 22.08 15.79 -27.41
C THR A 22 22.78 14.50 -27.02
N GLU A 23 22.39 13.41 -27.66
CA GLU A 23 22.78 12.06 -27.27
C GLU A 23 23.26 11.26 -28.49
N LEU A 24 24.08 10.24 -28.22
CA LEU A 24 24.50 9.26 -29.21
C LEU A 24 23.61 8.03 -29.08
N CYS A 25 22.70 7.80 -30.03
CA CYS A 25 21.78 6.66 -29.97
C CYS A 25 21.47 6.08 -31.36
N GLY A 26 21.71 4.76 -31.49
CA GLY A 26 21.40 3.97 -32.68
C GLY A 26 19.99 3.37 -32.73
N GLY A 27 19.17 3.58 -31.69
CA GLY A 27 17.83 2.99 -31.59
C GLY A 27 16.78 3.68 -32.46
N THR A 28 15.56 3.16 -32.41
CA THR A 28 14.37 3.79 -33.01
C THR A 28 13.91 4.97 -32.16
N HIS A 29 13.51 6.05 -32.82
CA HIS A 29 13.00 7.24 -32.14
C HIS A 29 11.70 7.71 -32.77
N ALA A 30 10.87 8.38 -31.97
CA ALA A 30 9.74 9.14 -32.46
C ALA A 30 10.20 10.34 -33.32
N SER A 31 9.33 10.83 -34.20
CA SER A 31 9.65 11.97 -35.08
C SER A 31 9.74 13.29 -34.32
N ARG A 32 8.92 13.46 -33.27
CA ARG A 32 8.99 14.57 -32.30
C ARG A 32 8.65 14.06 -30.92
N THR A 33 9.16 14.73 -29.89
CA THR A 33 8.97 14.32 -28.48
C THR A 33 7.51 14.24 -28.06
N GLY A 34 6.64 15.09 -28.64
CA GLY A 34 5.20 15.06 -28.39
C GLY A 34 4.51 13.76 -28.82
N ASP A 35 5.07 13.03 -29.78
CA ASP A 35 4.49 11.74 -30.24
C ASP A 35 4.65 10.63 -29.18
N ILE A 36 5.52 10.83 -28.17
CA ILE A 36 5.68 9.91 -27.02
C ILE A 36 4.44 9.97 -26.11
N GLY A 37 3.71 11.08 -26.11
CA GLY A 37 2.51 11.28 -25.30
C GLY A 37 2.80 11.44 -23.81
N LEU A 38 1.84 11.02 -22.98
CA LEU A 38 1.94 11.08 -21.52
C LEU A 38 3.17 10.31 -21.04
N PHE A 39 3.99 10.91 -20.19
CA PHE A 39 5.08 10.25 -19.47
C PHE A 39 4.69 10.13 -18.00
N ARG A 40 4.67 8.92 -17.46
CA ARG A 40 4.29 8.65 -16.06
C ARG A 40 5.38 7.85 -15.37
N ILE A 41 5.87 8.38 -14.25
CA ILE A 41 6.72 7.64 -13.32
C ILE A 41 5.82 6.70 -12.50
N ILE A 42 6.17 5.42 -12.50
CA ILE A 42 5.47 4.36 -11.77
C ILE A 42 6.12 4.11 -10.43
N SER A 43 7.45 4.11 -10.39
CA SER A 43 8.19 3.85 -9.17
C SER A 43 9.53 4.56 -9.20
N GLU A 44 10.06 4.79 -8.00
CA GLU A 44 11.40 5.28 -7.81
C GLU A 44 12.04 4.57 -6.62
N SER A 45 13.27 4.09 -6.79
CA SER A 45 14.00 3.37 -5.75
C SER A 45 15.49 3.72 -5.73
N GLY A 46 16.10 3.65 -4.56
CA GLY A 46 17.55 3.82 -4.40
C GLY A 46 18.28 2.50 -4.65
N THR A 47 19.25 2.48 -5.57
CA THR A 47 20.02 1.27 -5.90
C THR A 47 21.43 1.28 -5.29
N ALA A 48 21.99 2.45 -5.02
CA ALA A 48 23.28 2.66 -4.37
C ALA A 48 23.35 4.09 -3.80
N ALA A 49 24.40 4.41 -3.04
CA ALA A 49 24.63 5.77 -2.55
C ALA A 49 24.72 6.76 -3.73
N GLY A 50 23.81 7.74 -3.76
CA GLY A 50 23.72 8.74 -4.83
C GLY A 50 23.11 8.26 -6.15
N VAL A 51 22.58 7.02 -6.22
CA VAL A 51 22.00 6.47 -7.46
C VAL A 51 20.53 6.11 -7.25
N ARG A 52 19.67 6.64 -8.14
CA ARG A 52 18.21 6.42 -8.15
C ARG A 52 17.81 5.72 -9.45
N ARG A 53 16.92 4.74 -9.34
CA ARG A 53 16.26 4.07 -10.45
C ARG A 53 14.84 4.62 -10.56
N ILE A 54 14.50 5.09 -11.75
CA ILE A 54 13.15 5.54 -12.10
C ILE A 54 12.57 4.50 -13.06
N GLU A 55 11.38 4.01 -12.74
CA GLU A 55 10.58 3.19 -13.64
C GLU A 55 9.43 4.04 -14.16
N ALA A 56 9.27 4.09 -15.48
CA ALA A 56 8.28 4.93 -16.13
C ALA A 56 7.69 4.24 -17.36
N VAL A 57 6.46 4.62 -17.68
CA VAL A 57 5.73 4.22 -18.88
C VAL A 57 5.29 5.46 -19.65
N THR A 58 5.09 5.29 -20.96
CA THR A 58 4.68 6.39 -21.85
C THR A 58 3.49 6.01 -22.72
N GLY A 59 2.89 7.02 -23.36
CA GLY A 59 1.83 6.85 -24.35
C GLY A 59 0.63 6.08 -23.80
N GLU A 60 0.15 5.11 -24.58
CA GLU A 60 -1.00 4.28 -24.20
C GLU A 60 -0.76 3.48 -22.92
N GLY A 61 0.47 2.99 -22.69
CA GLY A 61 0.80 2.29 -21.44
C GLY A 61 0.65 3.18 -20.21
N ALA A 62 0.97 4.48 -20.34
CA ALA A 62 0.77 5.45 -19.28
C ALA A 62 -0.71 5.74 -19.04
N ILE A 63 -1.50 5.92 -20.11
CA ILE A 63 -2.94 6.16 -20.02
C ILE A 63 -3.66 4.95 -19.40
N ALA A 64 -3.35 3.73 -19.85
CA ALA A 64 -3.88 2.50 -19.30
C ALA A 64 -3.60 2.37 -17.80
N THR A 65 -2.41 2.81 -17.35
CA THR A 65 -2.07 2.80 -15.92
C THR A 65 -2.92 3.80 -15.15
N VAL A 66 -3.15 5.00 -15.68
CA VAL A 66 -4.00 6.02 -15.04
C VAL A 66 -5.43 5.51 -14.90
N HIS A 67 -5.99 4.90 -15.95
CA HIS A 67 -7.33 4.33 -15.88
C HIS A 67 -7.40 3.19 -14.87
N ALA A 68 -6.43 2.26 -14.87
CA ALA A 68 -6.39 1.17 -13.91
C ALA A 68 -6.31 1.68 -12.45
N ASP A 69 -5.54 2.73 -12.18
CA ASP A 69 -5.47 3.35 -10.85
C ASP A 69 -6.80 4.02 -10.48
N SER A 70 -7.45 4.70 -11.43
CA SER A 70 -8.77 5.31 -11.23
C SER A 70 -9.85 4.26 -10.91
N ASP A 71 -9.86 3.15 -11.65
CA ASP A 71 -10.83 2.06 -11.46
C ASP A 71 -10.66 1.41 -10.07
N ARG A 72 -9.42 1.13 -9.66
CA ARG A 72 -9.11 0.62 -8.31
C ARG A 72 -9.59 1.57 -7.21
N LEU A 73 -9.33 2.87 -7.36
CA LEU A 73 -9.79 3.87 -6.38
C LEU A 73 -11.32 3.95 -6.33
N SER A 74 -11.98 3.87 -7.48
CA SER A 74 -13.44 3.86 -7.57
C SER A 74 -14.05 2.61 -6.91
N GLU A 75 -13.44 1.44 -7.11
CA GLU A 75 -13.86 0.19 -6.47
C GLU A 75 -13.78 0.30 -4.94
N VAL A 76 -12.65 0.79 -4.40
CA VAL A 76 -12.49 0.99 -2.95
C VAL A 76 -13.49 2.01 -2.41
N ALA A 77 -13.74 3.10 -3.13
CA ALA A 77 -14.76 4.08 -2.76
C ALA A 77 -16.15 3.46 -2.68
N HIS A 78 -16.52 2.64 -3.66
CA HIS A 78 -17.79 1.94 -3.66
C HIS A 78 -17.93 0.97 -2.46
N LEU A 79 -16.89 0.19 -2.15
CA LEU A 79 -16.87 -0.71 -0.98
C LEU A 79 -17.13 0.03 0.33
N LEU A 80 -16.61 1.26 0.45
CA LEU A 80 -16.75 2.09 1.63
C LEU A 80 -17.98 3.01 1.59
N LYS A 81 -18.84 2.88 0.56
CA LYS A 81 -20.00 3.76 0.32
C LYS A 81 -19.59 5.23 0.35
N GLY A 82 -18.50 5.54 -0.34
CA GLY A 82 -17.94 6.88 -0.52
C GLY A 82 -17.77 7.20 -2.00
N ASP A 83 -17.00 8.25 -2.25
CA ASP A 83 -16.61 8.74 -3.57
C ASP A 83 -15.14 9.14 -3.57
N SER A 84 -14.63 9.59 -4.73
CA SER A 84 -13.23 9.99 -4.89
C SER A 84 -12.79 11.14 -3.97
N ASN A 85 -13.73 11.98 -3.52
CA ASN A 85 -13.41 13.15 -2.71
C ASN A 85 -13.35 12.83 -1.22
N ASN A 86 -14.12 11.84 -0.75
CA ASN A 86 -14.18 11.47 0.67
C ASN A 86 -13.55 10.10 0.99
N LEU A 87 -12.94 9.44 0.00
CA LEU A 87 -12.35 8.10 0.17
C LEU A 87 -11.40 8.01 1.37
N ALA A 88 -10.48 8.97 1.50
CA ALA A 88 -9.51 8.97 2.59
C ALA A 88 -10.19 9.08 3.97
N ASP A 89 -11.24 9.89 4.09
CA ASP A 89 -11.97 10.07 5.34
C ASP A 89 -12.79 8.82 5.68
N LYS A 90 -13.38 8.17 4.68
CA LYS A 90 -14.07 6.88 4.84
C LYS A 90 -13.12 5.79 5.34
N VAL A 91 -11.93 5.69 4.76
CA VAL A 91 -10.89 4.75 5.21
C VAL A 91 -10.51 5.04 6.67
N ARG A 92 -10.26 6.29 7.03
CA ARG A 92 -9.95 6.69 8.43
C ARG A 92 -11.09 6.32 9.38
N SER A 93 -12.33 6.59 9.00
CA SER A 93 -13.51 6.27 9.81
C SER A 93 -13.64 4.77 10.07
N VAL A 94 -13.40 3.92 9.06
CA VAL A 94 -13.43 2.46 9.23
C VAL A 94 -12.29 1.98 10.13
N LEU A 95 -11.08 2.53 10.00
CA LEU A 95 -9.95 2.17 10.86
C LEU A 95 -10.22 2.56 12.33
N GLU A 96 -10.74 3.75 12.59
CA GLU A 96 -11.10 4.19 13.93
C GLU A 96 -12.23 3.36 14.53
N ARG A 97 -13.27 3.07 13.74
CA ARG A 97 -14.35 2.17 14.17
C ARG A 97 -13.83 0.77 14.51
N THR A 98 -12.88 0.25 13.73
CA THR A 98 -12.27 -1.07 13.97
C THR A 98 -11.53 -1.08 15.31
N ARG A 99 -10.70 -0.06 15.57
CA ARG A 99 -10.00 0.08 16.86
C ARG A 99 -10.95 0.20 18.05
N GLN A 100 -12.06 0.92 17.89
CA GLN A 100 -13.07 1.08 18.93
C GLN A 100 -13.77 -0.26 19.23
N LEU A 101 -14.19 -0.98 18.17
CA LEU A 101 -14.81 -2.29 18.32
C LEU A 101 -13.85 -3.32 18.93
N GLU A 102 -12.56 -3.29 18.60
CA GLU A 102 -11.55 -4.15 19.24
C GLU A 102 -11.44 -3.90 20.76
N LYS A 103 -11.47 -2.62 21.18
CA LYS A 103 -11.47 -2.26 22.61
C LYS A 103 -12.73 -2.71 23.32
N GLU A 104 -13.90 -2.47 22.72
CA GLU A 104 -15.19 -2.91 23.28
C GLU A 104 -15.25 -4.43 23.41
N LEU A 105 -14.76 -5.16 22.40
CA LEU A 105 -14.71 -6.62 22.41
C LEU A 105 -13.80 -7.13 23.53
N GLN A 106 -12.66 -6.47 23.78
CA GLN A 106 -11.78 -6.81 24.90
C GLN A 106 -12.47 -6.56 26.26
N GLN A 107 -13.14 -5.42 26.41
CA GLN A 107 -13.88 -5.10 27.64
C GLN A 107 -15.02 -6.09 27.91
N LEU A 108 -15.78 -6.46 26.88
CA LEU A 108 -16.86 -7.44 26.99
C LEU A 108 -16.33 -8.83 27.37
N LYS A 109 -15.18 -9.25 26.84
CA LYS A 109 -14.52 -10.50 27.24
C LYS A 109 -14.09 -10.48 28.70
N GLU A 110 -13.53 -9.37 29.18
CA GLU A 110 -13.14 -9.20 30.58
C GLU A 110 -14.35 -9.23 31.51
N GLN A 111 -15.44 -8.54 31.15
CA GLN A 111 -16.69 -8.56 31.91
C GLN A 111 -17.31 -9.96 31.95
N ALA A 112 -17.33 -10.68 30.83
CA ALA A 112 -17.85 -12.05 30.79
C ALA A 112 -17.01 -13.00 31.66
N ALA A 113 -15.68 -12.90 31.63
CA ALA A 113 -14.80 -13.68 32.48
C ALA A 113 -14.99 -13.36 33.98
N ALA A 114 -15.18 -12.09 34.33
CA ALA A 114 -15.47 -11.66 35.69
C ALA A 114 -16.83 -12.20 36.18
N GLN A 115 -17.87 -12.13 35.34
CA GLN A 115 -19.19 -12.66 35.67
C GLN A 115 -19.18 -14.18 35.87
N GLU A 116 -18.46 -14.91 35.01
CA GLU A 116 -18.30 -16.35 35.16
C GLU A 116 -17.56 -16.70 36.46
N SER A 117 -16.51 -15.93 36.79
CA SER A 117 -15.77 -16.09 38.05
C SER A 117 -16.64 -15.82 39.29
N ALA A 118 -17.51 -14.81 39.23
CA ALA A 118 -18.46 -14.50 40.30
C ALA A 118 -19.53 -15.60 40.47
N ASN A 119 -20.09 -16.09 39.35
CA ASN A 119 -21.04 -17.20 39.34
C ASN A 119 -20.42 -18.47 39.92
N LEU A 120 -19.18 -18.78 39.54
CA LEU A 120 -18.42 -19.90 40.09
C LEU A 120 -18.15 -19.73 41.59
N SER A 121 -17.73 -18.55 42.03
CA SER A 121 -17.50 -18.26 43.46
C SER A 121 -18.76 -18.41 44.32
N SER A 122 -19.95 -18.13 43.76
CA SER A 122 -21.23 -18.33 44.46
C SER A 122 -21.61 -19.80 44.67
N LYS A 123 -21.02 -20.71 43.88
CA LYS A 123 -21.20 -22.17 44.00
C LYS A 123 -20.17 -22.84 44.91
N ALA A 124 -19.25 -22.06 45.50
CA ALA A 124 -18.22 -22.60 46.41
C ALA A 124 -18.85 -23.01 47.75
N ILE A 125 -18.52 -24.21 48.21
CA ILE A 125 -18.97 -24.78 49.49
C ILE A 125 -17.89 -24.57 50.56
N ASP A 126 -18.28 -24.36 51.82
CA ASP A 126 -17.34 -24.29 52.94
C ASP A 126 -17.05 -25.71 53.48
N VAL A 127 -15.77 -26.07 53.54
CA VAL A 127 -15.30 -27.32 54.16
C VAL A 127 -14.19 -26.96 55.15
N ASN A 128 -14.45 -27.13 56.45
CA ASN A 128 -13.51 -26.85 57.54
C ASN A 128 -12.93 -25.42 57.53
N GLY A 129 -13.73 -24.41 57.16
CA GLY A 129 -13.31 -23.00 57.10
C GLY A 129 -12.58 -22.62 55.80
N VAL A 130 -12.53 -23.51 54.82
CA VAL A 130 -11.95 -23.28 53.49
C VAL A 130 -13.06 -23.33 52.44
N LYS A 131 -13.15 -22.30 51.58
CA LYS A 131 -14.07 -22.30 50.44
C LYS A 131 -13.52 -23.20 49.32
N LEU A 132 -14.21 -24.30 49.06
CA LEU A 132 -13.91 -25.28 48.01
C LEU A 132 -14.88 -25.07 46.83
N LEU A 133 -14.31 -24.90 45.63
CA LEU A 133 -15.06 -24.87 44.38
C LEU A 133 -14.55 -25.99 43.46
N VAL A 134 -15.45 -26.84 42.99
CA VAL A 134 -15.17 -27.86 41.97
C VAL A 134 -16.13 -27.66 40.82
N SER A 135 -15.60 -27.41 39.64
CA SER A 135 -16.37 -27.22 38.41
C SER A 135 -15.69 -27.99 37.28
N GLU A 136 -16.49 -28.70 36.49
CA GLU A 136 -16.03 -29.30 35.24
C GLU A 136 -16.07 -28.25 34.14
N LEU A 137 -14.90 -27.88 33.60
CA LEU A 137 -14.82 -27.02 32.44
C LEU A 137 -15.08 -27.86 31.19
N SER A 138 -16.27 -27.70 30.60
CA SER A 138 -16.51 -28.17 29.23
C SER A 138 -15.56 -27.41 28.31
N ARG A 139 -14.66 -28.13 27.64
CA ARG A 139 -13.61 -27.56 26.78
C ARG A 139 -14.18 -26.55 25.77
N CYS A 140 -13.50 -25.40 25.66
CA CYS A 140 -13.47 -24.57 24.45
C CYS A 140 -12.86 -25.35 23.28
#